data_AF-A0A2V7CH16-F1
#
_entry.id   AF-A0A2V7CH16-F1
#
_cell.length_a   1.000
_cell.length_b   1.000
_cell.length_c   1.000
_cell.angle_alpha   90.00
_cell.angle_beta   90.00
_cell.angle_gamma   90.00
#
_symmetry.space_group_name_H-M   'P 1'
#
loop_
_entity.id
_entity.type
_entity.pdbx_description
1 polymer ?
#
loop_
_entity_poly.entity_id
_entity_poly.type
_entity_poly.pdbx_seq_one_letter_code
_entity_poly.pdbx_strand_id
1 'polypeptide(L)'
;MRFWRRTGRHVSYLISTYGLSALFLAVMLESAGMPVPGETALIAASVLAAQGLLSLPLVIVIAAAAAIIGDNAGYWIGRAAGRRLLERWQLIARYASKMLPPAERFYAHHGGKAVFLARFIPGLRVIGALVAGIAGMEWWRFLLWNVAGGMVWATSVALIAYGLGEAVARAIGRYGLIGGAVVIAAAALLYGLLHNLRRWRGYQR
;
A
#
# COMPACT_ATOMS: atom_id res chain seq x y z
N MET A 1 31.04 6.80 26.30
CA MET A 1 30.59 5.65 25.48
C MET A 1 29.45 4.79 26.06
N ARG A 2 29.11 4.84 27.37
CA ARG A 2 27.99 4.05 27.96
C ARG A 2 26.57 4.57 27.67
N PHE A 3 26.41 5.88 27.40
CA PHE A 3 25.10 6.50 27.12
C PHE A 3 24.47 6.01 25.80
N TRP A 4 25.24 6.04 24.70
CA TRP A 4 24.79 5.57 23.38
C TRP A 4 24.35 4.09 23.34
N ARG A 5 25.00 3.21 24.10
CA ARG A 5 24.62 1.77 24.22
C ARG A 5 23.33 1.52 25.02
N ARG A 6 22.88 2.48 25.84
CA ARG A 6 21.65 2.37 26.63
C ARG A 6 20.46 2.88 25.80
N THR A 7 20.61 4.02 25.13
CA THR A 7 19.59 4.57 24.22
C THR A 7 19.32 3.64 23.04
N GLY A 8 20.36 3.05 22.44
CA GLY A 8 20.18 2.08 21.34
C GLY A 8 19.33 0.86 21.73
N ARG A 9 19.45 0.36 22.96
CA ARG A 9 18.64 -0.78 23.43
C ARG A 9 17.17 -0.41 23.66
N HIS A 10 16.89 0.80 24.16
CA HIS A 10 15.51 1.26 24.31
C HIS A 10 14.83 1.53 22.97
N VAL A 11 15.56 2.11 22.00
CA VAL A 11 15.05 2.34 20.64
C VAL A 11 14.78 1.01 19.93
N SER A 12 15.70 0.04 19.98
CA SER A 12 15.46 -1.29 19.43
C SER A 12 14.28 -2.01 20.11
N TYR A 13 14.13 -1.87 21.42
CA TYR A 13 13.00 -2.43 22.16
C TYR A 13 11.66 -1.81 21.70
N LEU A 14 11.58 -0.48 21.61
CA LEU A 14 10.38 0.23 21.13
C LEU A 14 10.03 -0.15 19.69
N ILE A 15 11.02 -0.24 18.80
CA ILE A 15 10.82 -0.65 17.40
C ILE A 15 10.34 -2.10 17.32
N SER A 16 10.94 -3.01 18.10
CA SER A 16 10.51 -4.41 18.13
C SER A 16 9.11 -4.61 18.71
N THR A 17 8.70 -3.74 19.65
CA THR A 17 7.42 -3.86 20.37
C THR A 17 6.29 -3.16 19.62
N TYR A 18 6.52 -1.95 19.11
CA TYR A 18 5.49 -1.10 18.51
C TYR A 18 5.60 -0.96 16.99
N GLY A 19 6.73 -1.33 16.38
CA GLY A 19 6.96 -1.16 14.94
C GLY A 19 5.97 -1.94 14.08
N LEU A 20 5.69 -3.20 14.45
CA LEU A 20 4.70 -4.02 13.73
C LEU A 20 3.26 -3.55 13.99
N SER A 21 2.94 -3.09 15.19
CA SER A 21 1.62 -2.55 15.52
C SER A 21 1.34 -1.23 14.79
N ALA A 22 2.33 -0.34 14.73
CA ALA A 22 2.25 0.91 14.00
C ALA A 22 2.11 0.67 12.49
N LEU A 23 2.88 -0.27 11.94
CA LEU A 23 2.73 -0.74 10.56
C LEU A 23 1.31 -1.25 10.30
N PHE A 24 0.82 -2.13 11.17
CA PHE A 24 -0.52 -2.70 11.04
C PHE A 24 -1.59 -1.61 10.99
N LEU A 25 -1.58 -0.69 11.97
CA LEU A 25 -2.56 0.38 12.04
C LEU A 25 -2.46 1.33 10.84
N ALA A 26 -1.25 1.75 10.45
CA ALA A 26 -1.08 2.67 9.34
C ALA A 26 -1.59 2.08 8.02
N VAL A 27 -1.23 0.83 7.71
CA VAL A 27 -1.67 0.14 6.49
C VAL A 27 -3.16 -0.16 6.52
N MET A 28 -3.71 -0.58 7.67
CA MET A 28 -5.13 -0.87 7.82
C MET A 28 -5.98 0.38 7.63
N LEU A 29 -5.62 1.49 8.28
CA LEU A 29 -6.36 2.75 8.19
C LEU A 29 -6.29 3.33 6.77
N GLU A 30 -5.11 3.29 6.13
CA GLU A 30 -4.97 3.70 4.73
C GLU A 30 -5.87 2.87 3.81
N SER A 31 -5.82 1.54 3.95
CA SER A 31 -6.61 0.64 3.12
C SER A 31 -8.12 0.75 3.39
N ALA A 32 -8.51 1.21 4.59
CA ALA A 32 -9.90 1.51 4.93
C ALA A 32 -10.41 2.85 4.34
N GLY A 33 -9.55 3.66 3.72
CA GLY A 33 -9.94 4.94 3.13
C GLY A 33 -9.37 6.19 3.80
N MET A 34 -8.62 6.04 4.90
CA MET A 34 -8.07 7.20 5.60
C MET A 34 -6.78 7.69 4.93
N PRO A 35 -6.52 9.01 4.87
CA PRO A 35 -5.30 9.56 4.28
C PRO A 35 -4.09 9.40 5.23
N VAL A 36 -3.72 8.16 5.54
CA VAL A 36 -2.62 7.79 6.42
C VAL A 36 -1.47 7.23 5.57
N PRO A 37 -0.20 7.54 5.86
CA PRO A 37 0.94 7.07 5.07
C PRO A 37 1.33 5.61 5.39
N GLY A 38 0.42 4.66 5.16
CA GLY A 38 0.63 3.23 5.42
C GLY A 38 1.66 2.59 4.48
N GLU A 39 1.69 2.97 3.20
CA GLU A 39 2.75 2.53 2.27
C GLU A 39 4.14 2.98 2.73
N THR A 40 4.26 4.24 3.19
CA THR A 40 5.49 4.75 3.80
C THR A 40 5.88 3.96 5.04
N ALA A 41 4.91 3.56 5.88
CA ALA A 41 5.15 2.72 7.04
C ALA A 41 5.68 1.33 6.65
N LEU A 42 5.15 0.72 5.57
CA LEU A 42 5.65 -0.55 5.03
C LEU A 42 7.08 -0.43 4.52
N ILE A 43 7.38 0.63 3.76
CA ILE A 43 8.74 0.89 3.27
C ILE A 43 9.70 1.05 4.46
N ALA A 44 9.33 1.87 5.45
CA ALA A 44 10.14 2.07 6.65
C ALA A 44 10.38 0.77 7.42
N ALA A 45 9.34 -0.02 7.67
CA ALA A 45 9.45 -1.30 8.35
C ALA A 45 10.34 -2.30 7.59
N SER A 46 10.29 -2.28 6.25
CA SER A 46 11.12 -3.14 5.40
C SER A 46 12.59 -2.73 5.41
N VAL A 47 12.88 -1.42 5.45
CA VAL A 47 14.25 -0.91 5.63
C VAL A 47 14.78 -1.24 7.03
N LEU A 48 13.95 -1.16 8.06
CA LEU A 48 14.31 -1.60 9.42
C LEU A 48 14.58 -3.11 9.46
N ALA A 49 13.84 -3.91 8.70
CA ALA A 49 14.11 -5.33 8.54
C ALA A 49 15.46 -5.59 7.86
N ALA A 50 15.85 -4.79 6.86
CA ALA A 50 17.17 -4.87 6.22
C ALA A 50 18.34 -4.56 7.18
N GLN A 51 18.08 -3.86 8.27
CA GLN A 51 19.05 -3.58 9.33
C GLN A 51 19.04 -4.66 10.44
N GLY A 52 18.24 -5.71 10.29
CA GLY A 52 18.07 -6.75 11.30
C GLY A 52 17.23 -6.34 12.51
N LEU A 53 16.52 -5.21 12.46
CA LEU A 53 15.69 -4.72 13.58
C LEU A 53 14.27 -5.31 13.57
N LEU A 54 13.80 -5.77 12.42
CA LEU A 54 12.50 -6.44 12.25
C LEU A 54 12.65 -7.70 11.39
N SER A 55 11.74 -8.65 11.57
CA SER A 55 11.66 -9.82 10.69
C SER A 55 10.90 -9.46 9.41
N LEU A 56 11.55 -9.57 8.26
CA LEU A 56 10.93 -9.31 6.96
C LEU A 56 9.68 -10.18 6.71
N PRO A 57 9.67 -11.50 7.00
CA PRO A 57 8.46 -12.30 6.95
C PRO A 57 7.30 -11.74 7.79
N LEU A 58 7.59 -11.27 9.01
CA LEU A 58 6.55 -10.67 9.86
C LEU A 58 6.04 -9.34 9.29
N VAL A 59 6.92 -8.50 8.75
CA VAL A 59 6.53 -7.25 8.08
C VAL A 59 5.56 -7.54 6.92
N ILE A 60 5.87 -8.53 6.07
CA ILE A 60 5.02 -8.93 4.94
C ILE A 60 3.66 -9.43 5.42
N VAL A 61 3.63 -10.36 6.39
CA VAL A 61 2.40 -10.95 6.91
C VAL A 61 1.51 -9.89 7.58
N ILE A 62 2.10 -9.05 8.42
CA ILE A 62 1.40 -7.97 9.13
C ILE A 62 0.81 -6.96 8.13
N ALA A 63 1.60 -6.53 7.14
CA ALA A 63 1.13 -5.56 6.15
C ALA A 63 0.05 -6.15 5.24
N ALA A 64 0.19 -7.40 4.81
CA ALA A 64 -0.84 -8.09 4.03
C ALA A 64 -2.14 -8.21 4.82
N ALA A 65 -2.07 -8.69 6.08
CA ALA A 65 -3.23 -8.82 6.95
C ALA A 65 -3.91 -7.47 7.21
N ALA A 66 -3.13 -6.43 7.56
CA ALA A 66 -3.63 -5.07 7.76
C ALA A 66 -4.36 -4.55 6.53
N ALA A 67 -3.76 -4.71 5.35
CA ALA A 67 -4.35 -4.23 4.12
C ALA A 67 -5.64 -4.99 3.78
N ILE A 68 -5.65 -6.32 3.91
CA ILE A 68 -6.85 -7.15 3.70
C ILE A 68 -7.98 -6.73 4.63
N ILE A 69 -7.70 -6.51 5.92
CA ILE A 69 -8.70 -6.10 6.90
C ILE A 69 -9.23 -4.70 6.58
N GLY A 70 -8.34 -3.74 6.30
CA GLY A 70 -8.72 -2.37 5.94
C GLY A 70 -9.59 -2.33 4.68
N ASP A 71 -9.20 -3.06 3.63
CA ASP A 71 -9.97 -3.14 2.39
C ASP A 71 -11.35 -3.78 2.60
N ASN A 72 -11.46 -4.78 3.49
CA ASN A 72 -12.76 -5.34 3.85
C ASN A 72 -13.65 -4.30 4.57
N ALA A 73 -13.08 -3.47 5.45
CA ALA A 73 -13.81 -2.37 6.05
C ALA A 73 -14.29 -1.38 4.98
N GLY A 74 -13.42 -0.98 4.05
CA GLY A 74 -13.75 -0.12 2.91
C GLY A 74 -14.86 -0.69 2.02
N TYR A 75 -14.81 -2.00 1.73
CA TYR A 75 -15.86 -2.70 0.98
C TYR A 75 -17.21 -2.65 1.70
N TRP A 76 -17.26 -2.94 3.00
CA TRP A 76 -18.51 -2.91 3.75
C TRP A 76 -19.06 -1.49 3.91
N ILE A 77 -18.19 -0.49 4.09
CA ILE A 77 -18.56 0.92 4.03
C ILE A 77 -19.20 1.22 2.68
N GLY A 78 -18.59 0.82 1.57
CA GLY A 78 -19.14 1.04 0.23
C GLY A 78 -20.48 0.36 0.02
N ARG A 79 -20.62 -0.88 0.50
CA ARG A 79 -21.84 -1.68 0.35
C ARG A 79 -23.01 -1.17 1.19
N ALA A 80 -22.75 -0.74 2.43
CA ALA A 80 -23.77 -0.25 3.35
C ALA A 80 -24.09 1.24 3.16
N ALA A 81 -23.06 2.08 3.03
CA ALA A 81 -23.22 3.52 2.88
C ALA A 81 -23.58 3.91 1.44
N GLY A 82 -23.08 3.20 0.42
CA GLY A 82 -23.39 3.48 -0.98
C GLY A 82 -24.89 3.46 -1.26
N ARG A 83 -25.60 2.39 -0.89
CA ARG A 83 -27.06 2.30 -1.04
C ARG A 83 -27.81 3.34 -0.21
N ARG A 84 -27.44 3.55 1.06
CA ARG A 84 -28.12 4.52 1.93
C ARG A 84 -27.89 6.00 1.53
N LEU A 85 -26.70 6.35 1.01
CA LEU A 85 -26.42 7.71 0.51
C LEU A 85 -27.16 7.98 -0.81
N LEU A 86 -27.22 6.97 -1.69
CA LEU A 86 -28.00 7.01 -2.94
C LEU A 86 -29.49 7.26 -2.65
N GLU A 87 -30.03 6.62 -1.62
CA GLU A 87 -31.44 6.77 -1.22
C GLU A 87 -31.73 8.12 -0.52
N ARG A 88 -30.77 8.66 0.25
CA ARG A 88 -30.98 9.89 1.05
C ARG A 88 -30.65 11.19 0.33
N TRP A 89 -29.70 11.22 -0.61
CA TRP A 89 -29.17 12.46 -1.18
C TRP A 89 -29.25 12.46 -2.70
N GLN A 90 -30.23 13.17 -3.28
CA GLN A 90 -30.47 13.20 -4.73
C GLN A 90 -29.27 13.72 -5.56
N LEU A 91 -28.45 14.62 -5.00
CA LEU A 91 -27.22 15.11 -5.64
C LEU A 91 -26.15 14.02 -5.76
N ILE A 92 -25.95 13.25 -4.69
CA ILE A 92 -25.03 12.11 -4.67
C ILE A 92 -25.57 11.00 -5.58
N ALA A 93 -26.88 10.76 -5.55
CA ALA A 93 -27.56 9.82 -6.46
C ALA A 93 -27.33 10.15 -7.94
N ARG A 94 -27.38 11.42 -8.32
CA ARG A 94 -27.10 11.87 -9.71
C ARG A 94 -25.64 11.72 -10.13
N TYR A 95 -24.69 11.91 -9.22
CA TYR A 95 -23.26 11.69 -9.50
C TYR A 95 -22.95 10.20 -9.59
N ALA A 96 -23.47 9.44 -8.63
CA ALA A 96 -23.34 8.01 -8.56
C ALA A 96 -24.04 7.33 -9.76
N SER A 97 -25.21 7.79 -10.22
CA SER A 97 -25.86 7.25 -11.43
C SER A 97 -25.06 7.48 -12.72
N LYS A 98 -24.11 8.44 -12.74
CA LYS A 98 -23.17 8.64 -13.85
C LYS A 98 -21.88 7.81 -13.71
N MET A 99 -21.43 7.54 -12.48
CA MET A 99 -20.17 6.84 -12.20
C MET A 99 -20.32 5.34 -11.89
N LEU A 100 -21.48 4.89 -11.39
CA LEU A 100 -21.77 3.48 -11.15
C LEU A 100 -21.87 2.67 -12.43
N PRO A 101 -22.58 3.07 -13.51
CA PRO A 101 -22.72 2.21 -14.68
C PRO A 101 -21.39 1.85 -15.36
N PRO A 102 -20.40 2.77 -15.49
CA PRO A 102 -19.06 2.42 -15.92
C PRO A 102 -18.34 1.49 -14.95
N ALA A 103 -18.42 1.74 -13.64
CA ALA A 103 -17.76 0.92 -12.62
C ALA A 103 -18.36 -0.49 -12.55
N GLU A 104 -19.69 -0.61 -12.55
CA GLU A 104 -20.43 -1.87 -12.62
C GLU A 104 -20.11 -2.62 -13.90
N ARG A 105 -20.08 -1.97 -15.07
CA ARG A 105 -19.65 -2.63 -16.32
C ARG A 105 -18.19 -3.07 -16.26
N PHE A 106 -17.32 -2.26 -15.67
CA PHE A 106 -15.91 -2.58 -15.52
C PHE A 106 -15.72 -3.81 -14.62
N TYR A 107 -16.38 -3.86 -13.46
CA TYR A 107 -16.38 -5.02 -12.56
C TYR A 107 -17.16 -6.21 -13.13
N ALA A 108 -18.19 -6.00 -13.95
CA ALA A 108 -18.90 -7.09 -14.63
C ALA A 108 -18.04 -7.74 -15.72
N HIS A 109 -17.28 -6.94 -16.48
CA HIS A 109 -16.38 -7.47 -17.52
C HIS A 109 -15.06 -8.02 -16.97
N HIS A 110 -14.46 -7.36 -15.97
CA HIS A 110 -13.13 -7.74 -15.45
C HIS A 110 -13.19 -8.53 -14.13
N GLY A 111 -14.35 -8.59 -13.49
CA GLY A 111 -14.55 -9.31 -12.24
C GLY A 111 -13.61 -8.83 -11.14
N GLY A 112 -13.17 -9.74 -10.28
CA GLY A 112 -12.20 -9.40 -9.24
C GLY A 112 -10.77 -9.21 -9.73
N LYS A 113 -10.45 -9.48 -11.00
CA LYS A 113 -9.13 -9.09 -11.57
C LYS A 113 -8.93 -7.59 -11.51
N ALA A 114 -10.01 -6.81 -11.64
CA ALA A 114 -9.99 -5.37 -11.43
C ALA A 114 -9.52 -4.98 -10.02
N VAL A 115 -10.02 -5.67 -8.98
CA VAL A 115 -9.62 -5.45 -7.58
C VAL A 115 -8.12 -5.74 -7.40
N PHE A 116 -7.64 -6.83 -8.00
CA PHE A 116 -6.21 -7.17 -7.96
C PHE A 116 -5.34 -6.11 -8.65
N LEU A 117 -5.70 -5.69 -9.87
CA LEU A 117 -4.93 -4.72 -10.63
C LEU A 117 -4.97 -3.32 -10.03
N ALA A 118 -6.13 -2.90 -9.52
CA ALA A 118 -6.30 -1.61 -8.85
C ALA A 118 -5.33 -1.45 -7.66
N ARG A 119 -4.92 -2.56 -7.05
CA ARG A 119 -4.01 -2.56 -5.90
C ARG A 119 -2.61 -2.04 -6.21
N PHE A 120 -2.16 -2.19 -7.45
CA PHE A 120 -0.84 -1.73 -7.89
C PHE A 120 -0.83 -0.28 -8.35
N ILE A 121 -2.00 0.37 -8.38
CA ILE A 121 -2.12 1.76 -8.77
C ILE A 121 -2.36 2.61 -7.51
N PRO A 122 -1.43 3.51 -7.15
CA PRO A 122 -1.60 4.41 -6.02
C PRO A 122 -2.92 5.20 -6.11
N GLY A 123 -3.60 5.37 -4.98
CA GLY A 123 -4.93 6.01 -4.90
C GLY A 123 -6.08 5.09 -5.34
N LEU A 124 -5.94 4.37 -6.46
CA LEU A 124 -6.93 3.39 -6.93
C LEU A 124 -7.08 2.21 -5.97
N ARG A 125 -6.02 1.80 -5.25
CA ARG A 125 -6.11 0.73 -4.25
C ARG A 125 -7.08 1.06 -3.10
N VAL A 126 -7.04 2.31 -2.64
CA VAL A 126 -7.83 2.78 -1.49
C VAL A 126 -9.31 2.89 -1.86
N ILE A 127 -9.58 3.40 -3.07
CA ILE A 127 -10.94 3.61 -3.55
C ILE A 127 -11.52 2.29 -4.10
N GLY A 128 -10.68 1.38 -4.59
CA GLY A 128 -11.09 0.14 -5.26
C GLY A 128 -12.01 -0.73 -4.41
N ALA A 129 -11.69 -0.93 -3.13
CA ALA A 129 -12.54 -1.68 -2.21
C ALA A 129 -13.90 -1.01 -1.99
N LEU A 130 -13.91 0.32 -1.82
CA LEU A 130 -15.12 1.12 -1.70
C LEU A 130 -16.02 0.97 -2.94
N VAL A 131 -15.45 1.12 -4.14
CA VAL A 131 -16.22 0.97 -5.40
C VAL A 131 -16.74 -0.45 -5.57
N ALA A 132 -15.94 -1.47 -5.24
CA ALA A 132 -16.39 -2.87 -5.30
C ALA A 132 -17.61 -3.11 -4.38
N GLY A 133 -17.63 -2.47 -3.20
CA GLY A 133 -18.77 -2.47 -2.30
C GLY A 133 -19.99 -1.76 -2.86
N ILE A 134 -19.81 -0.54 -3.42
CA ILE A 134 -20.88 0.26 -4.03
C ILE A 134 -21.51 -0.47 -5.22
N ALA A 135 -20.69 -1.10 -6.07
CA ALA A 135 -21.13 -1.86 -7.24
C ALA A 135 -21.79 -3.21 -6.87
N GLY A 136 -21.90 -3.55 -5.59
CA GLY A 136 -22.59 -4.76 -5.13
C GLY A 136 -21.87 -6.05 -5.49
N MET A 137 -20.56 -6.03 -5.72
CA MET A 137 -19.77 -7.23 -6.00
C MET A 137 -19.92 -8.26 -4.86
N GLU A 138 -20.03 -9.55 -5.17
CA GLU A 138 -20.08 -10.60 -4.13
C GLU A 138 -18.85 -10.58 -3.23
N TRP A 139 -19.08 -10.58 -1.91
CA TRP A 139 -18.01 -10.42 -0.92
C TRP A 139 -16.91 -11.49 -1.04
N TRP A 140 -17.27 -12.75 -1.29
CA TRP A 140 -16.29 -13.84 -1.44
C TRP A 140 -15.38 -13.65 -2.64
N ARG A 141 -15.92 -13.17 -3.77
CA ARG A 141 -15.12 -12.85 -4.95
C ARG A 141 -14.18 -11.69 -4.62
N PHE A 142 -14.69 -10.64 -3.99
CA PHE A 142 -13.85 -9.52 -3.56
C PHE A 142 -12.72 -10.00 -2.64
N LEU A 143 -13.03 -10.79 -1.61
CA LEU A 143 -12.09 -11.28 -0.63
C LEU A 143 -10.96 -12.09 -1.27
N LEU A 144 -11.27 -13.03 -2.16
CA LEU A 144 -10.26 -13.87 -2.82
C LEU A 144 -9.24 -13.03 -3.61
N TRP A 145 -9.73 -12.10 -4.42
CA TRP A 145 -8.87 -11.22 -5.21
C TRP A 145 -8.14 -10.18 -4.36
N ASN A 146 -8.79 -9.70 -3.29
CA ASN A 146 -8.19 -8.80 -2.32
C ASN A 146 -7.05 -9.47 -1.55
N VAL A 147 -7.22 -10.73 -1.12
CA VAL A 147 -6.17 -11.51 -0.44
C VAL A 147 -4.99 -11.76 -1.38
N ALA A 148 -5.25 -12.21 -2.60
CA ALA A 148 -4.21 -12.42 -3.60
C ALA A 148 -3.44 -11.12 -3.90
N GLY A 149 -4.16 -10.01 -4.12
CA GLY A 149 -3.56 -8.70 -4.32
C GLY A 149 -2.76 -8.25 -3.09
N GLY A 150 -3.34 -8.40 -1.90
CA GLY A 150 -2.75 -8.07 -0.60
C GLY A 150 -1.39 -8.69 -0.39
N MET A 151 -1.32 -10.01 -0.60
CA MET A 151 -0.07 -10.75 -0.45
C MET A 151 0.97 -10.33 -1.50
N VAL A 152 0.58 -10.24 -2.77
CA VAL A 152 1.54 -9.89 -3.85
C VAL A 152 2.05 -8.46 -3.66
N TRP A 153 1.18 -7.50 -3.34
CA TRP A 153 1.56 -6.11 -3.09
C TRP A 153 2.50 -6.00 -1.89
N ALA A 154 2.11 -6.57 -0.73
CA ALA A 154 2.90 -6.47 0.49
C ALA A 154 4.29 -7.11 0.31
N THR A 155 4.33 -8.28 -0.33
CA THR A 155 5.59 -8.98 -0.65
C THR A 155 6.45 -8.16 -1.60
N SER A 156 5.88 -7.64 -2.70
CA SER A 156 6.64 -6.90 -3.71
C SER A 156 7.23 -5.61 -3.13
N VAL A 157 6.42 -4.81 -2.43
CA VAL A 157 6.87 -3.55 -1.84
C VAL A 157 7.91 -3.82 -0.75
N ALA A 158 7.68 -4.82 0.11
CA ALA A 158 8.61 -5.14 1.18
C ALA A 158 9.97 -5.63 0.65
N LEU A 159 9.98 -6.53 -0.33
CA LEU A 159 11.22 -7.04 -0.93
C LEU A 159 12.02 -5.94 -1.62
N ILE A 160 11.35 -5.07 -2.39
CA ILE A 160 12.01 -3.95 -3.07
C ILE A 160 12.61 -2.99 -2.04
N ALA A 161 11.83 -2.58 -1.03
CA ALA A 161 12.29 -1.67 0.01
C ALA A 161 13.42 -2.28 0.87
N TYR A 162 13.33 -3.56 1.20
CA TYR A 162 14.37 -4.29 1.92
C TYR A 162 15.69 -4.33 1.12
N GLY A 163 15.63 -4.70 -0.16
CA GLY A 163 16.81 -4.77 -1.03
C GLY A 163 17.47 -3.39 -1.25
N LEU A 164 16.67 -2.34 -1.43
CA LEU A 164 17.16 -0.96 -1.48
C LEU A 164 17.81 -0.55 -0.15
N GLY A 165 17.20 -0.90 0.97
CA GLY A 165 17.74 -0.66 2.31
C GLY A 165 19.13 -1.29 2.49
N GLU A 166 19.29 -2.55 2.10
CA GLU A 166 20.61 -3.21 2.13
C GLU A 166 21.63 -2.54 1.20
N ALA A 167 21.23 -2.17 -0.02
CA ALA A 167 22.11 -1.53 -0.98
C ALA A 167 22.62 -0.18 -0.46
N VAL A 168 21.73 0.63 0.12
CA VAL A 168 22.07 1.91 0.75
C VAL A 168 22.99 1.68 1.95
N ALA A 169 22.68 0.72 2.83
CA ALA A 169 23.51 0.41 4.00
C ALA A 169 24.93 -0.03 3.59
N ARG A 170 25.05 -0.90 2.58
CA ARG A 170 26.36 -1.31 2.01
C ARG A 170 27.12 -0.14 1.40
N ALA A 171 26.44 0.73 0.66
CA ALA A 171 27.06 1.90 0.04
C ALA A 171 27.58 2.89 1.09
N ILE A 172 26.82 3.10 2.17
CA ILE A 172 27.25 3.93 3.30
C ILE A 172 28.46 3.32 4.00
N GLY A 173 28.44 2.00 4.26
CA GLY A 173 29.56 1.32 4.91
C GLY A 173 30.87 1.38 4.10
N ARG A 174 30.77 1.37 2.76
CA ARG A 174 31.94 1.35 1.87
C ARG A 174 32.44 2.73 1.44
N TYR A 175 31.53 3.69 1.23
CA TYR A 175 31.83 5.00 0.63
C TYR A 175 31.35 6.18 1.48
N GLY A 176 30.95 5.94 2.73
CA GLY A 176 30.40 6.96 3.62
C GLY A 176 29.07 7.54 3.12
N LEU A 177 28.70 8.71 3.65
CA LEU A 177 27.42 9.37 3.33
C LEU A 177 27.23 9.65 1.83
N ILE A 178 28.34 9.86 1.09
CA ILE A 178 28.33 10.10 -0.36
C ILE A 178 27.83 8.86 -1.11
N GLY A 179 28.24 7.66 -0.70
CA GLY A 179 27.74 6.41 -1.30
C GLY A 179 26.24 6.23 -1.15
N GLY A 180 25.71 6.50 0.04
CA GLY A 180 24.27 6.47 0.30
C GLY A 180 23.51 7.48 -0.57
N ALA A 181 24.00 8.71 -0.65
CA ALA A 181 23.39 9.77 -1.46
C ALA A 181 23.37 9.41 -2.95
N VAL A 182 24.44 8.81 -3.49
CA VAL A 182 24.52 8.37 -4.88
C VAL A 182 23.51 7.27 -5.19
N VAL A 183 23.33 6.28 -4.30
CA VAL A 183 22.33 5.22 -4.50
C VAL A 183 20.91 5.79 -4.49
N ILE A 184 20.60 6.69 -3.55
CA ILE A 184 19.29 7.35 -3.48
C ILE A 184 19.04 8.20 -4.73
N ALA A 185 20.03 8.99 -5.17
CA ALA A 185 19.94 9.82 -6.37
C ALA A 185 19.76 8.96 -7.63
N ALA A 186 20.49 7.85 -7.76
CA ALA A 186 20.36 6.93 -8.88
C ALA A 186 18.97 6.27 -8.91
N ALA A 187 18.43 5.86 -7.76
CA ALA A 187 17.08 5.32 -7.67
C ALA A 187 16.00 6.37 -8.03
N ALA A 188 16.15 7.62 -7.57
CA ALA A 188 15.25 8.71 -7.90
C ALA A 188 15.31 9.09 -9.39
N LEU A 189 16.51 9.14 -9.98
CA LEU A 189 16.72 9.38 -11.41
C LEU A 189 16.11 8.26 -12.25
N LEU A 190 16.34 7.00 -11.88
CA LEU A 190 15.77 5.85 -12.57
C LEU A 190 14.23 5.88 -12.51
N TYR A 191 13.65 6.19 -11.35
CA TYR A 191 12.21 6.38 -11.20
C TYR A 191 11.68 7.51 -12.10
N GLY A 192 12.34 8.67 -12.09
CA GLY A 192 11.98 9.81 -12.94
C GLY A 192 12.07 9.48 -14.44
N LEU A 193 13.13 8.78 -14.85
CA LEU A 193 13.33 8.37 -16.25
C LEU A 193 12.26 7.39 -16.70
N LEU A 194 11.96 6.36 -15.89
CA LEU A 194 10.92 5.38 -16.17
C LEU A 194 9.53 6.03 -16.23
N HIS A 195 9.27 7.01 -15.36
CA HIS A 195 8.01 7.75 -15.39
C HIS A 195 7.88 8.61 -16.66
N ASN A 196 8.95 9.29 -17.07
CA ASN A 196 8.96 10.11 -18.27
C ASN A 196 8.82 9.26 -19.55
N LEU A 197 9.53 8.13 -19.63
CA LEU A 197 9.44 7.21 -20.76
C LEU A 197 8.03 6.61 -20.93
N ARG A 198 7.32 6.37 -19.82
CA ARG A 198 5.91 5.95 -19.86
C ARG A 198 4.98 7.07 -20.36
N ARG A 199 5.29 8.34 -20.06
CA ARG A 199 4.55 9.51 -20.58
C ARG A 199 4.72 9.68 -22.10
N TRP A 200 5.92 9.44 -22.63
CA TRP A 200 6.21 9.56 -24.06
C TRP A 200 5.55 8.48 -24.92
N ARG A 201 5.43 7.23 -24.42
CA ARG A 201 4.73 6.15 -25.13
C ARG A 201 3.20 6.34 -25.23
N GLY A 202 2.61 7.23 -24.44
CA GLY A 202 1.19 7.57 -24.50
C GLY A 202 0.82 8.62 -25.54
N TYR A 203 1.80 9.29 -26.17
CA TYR A 203 1.56 10.40 -27.11
C TYR A 203 1.60 9.98 -28.60
N GLN A 204 1.93 8.72 -28.88
CA GLN A 204 2.00 8.17 -30.26
C GLN A 204 0.91 7.13 -30.57
N ARG A 205 -0.24 7.19 -29.88
CA ARG A 205 -1.46 6.46 -30.26
C ARG A 205 -2.62 7.42 -30.44
#